data_AF-I4B976-F1
#
_entry.id   AF-I4B976-F1
#
_cell.length_a   1.000
_cell.length_b   1.000
_cell.length_c   1.000
_cell.angle_alpha   90.00
_cell.angle_beta   90.00
_cell.angle_gamma   90.00
#
_symmetry.space_group_name_H-M   'P 1'
#
loop_
_entity.id
_entity.type
_entity.pdbx_description
1 polymer ?
#
loop_
_entity_poly.entity_id
_entity_poly.type
_entity_poly.pdbx_seq_one_letter_code
_entity_poly.pdbx_strand_id
1 'polypeptide(L)'
;MKETRTKKTKRASTPSARKGKYSIELTRVKLGKSDVVLLGTAHVSQESVADVERAIALEKPDRVLIELDEGRAKNLRDPDHWKHMDIVQVIKSGKIYLLFSSILLSIFQKKMGDRLTSAPGAEFKKAIEVAEAKKISVEFIDREIRITLKRAWQSVGFWGKLRLMSELIASLFVSEDMQKDDIEKLKEKDALQSLLDSLPPTFRKIREIIIDERDQYMAQKVRDSVLHGKKHPRKVLVVIGAGHLRGMTEALSIEHNLNTLTYIKEARLWRSLVAFLAPIVIIVALLTYFTLSGNKTLDIAATLKAWIIIKCSVTAVVTIIWSPHILAYLAGIIVSPVSTFLPVIKSGWVAALLEAMFRKPEVTDFESMPEATTRFKSFYRNRIFRIFMVFFLGQFSSMLGYWVFIWYVK
;
A
#
# COMPACT_ATOMS: atom_id res chain seq x y z
N MET A 1 33.54 60.64 -28.99
CA MET A 1 33.33 59.26 -28.53
C MET A 1 31.94 58.80 -28.94
N LYS A 2 31.88 57.77 -29.80
CA LYS A 2 30.67 57.06 -30.23
C LYS A 2 30.16 56.20 -29.07
N GLU A 3 28.84 56.12 -28.90
CA GLU A 3 28.07 54.88 -28.62
C GLU A 3 26.59 55.27 -28.40
N THR A 4 25.78 55.31 -29.45
CA THR A 4 24.97 54.20 -29.99
C THR A 4 23.87 53.69 -29.03
N ARG A 5 22.75 54.41 -29.09
CA ARG A 5 21.36 53.95 -29.02
C ARG A 5 21.20 52.42 -29.12
N THR A 6 20.71 51.77 -28.06
CA THR A 6 20.05 50.45 -28.18
C THR A 6 18.79 50.42 -27.31
N LYS A 7 17.65 50.60 -27.99
CA LYS A 7 16.33 50.18 -27.51
C LYS A 7 16.37 48.68 -27.27
N LYS A 8 16.28 48.22 -26.02
CA LYS A 8 15.95 46.82 -25.72
C LYS A 8 14.44 46.63 -25.79
N THR A 9 13.97 46.22 -26.96
CA THR A 9 12.75 45.46 -27.15
C THR A 9 12.96 44.05 -26.63
N LYS A 10 12.34 43.68 -25.50
CA LYS A 10 11.91 42.30 -25.25
C LYS A 10 10.54 42.31 -24.59
N ARG A 11 9.52 42.15 -25.45
CA ARG A 11 8.22 41.58 -25.08
C ARG A 11 8.51 40.22 -24.43
N ALA A 12 8.37 40.11 -23.12
CA ALA A 12 8.03 38.86 -22.48
C ALA A 12 6.50 38.87 -22.39
N SER A 13 5.84 38.36 -23.43
CA SER A 13 4.45 37.99 -23.33
C SER A 13 4.38 36.79 -22.39
N THR A 14 3.99 37.04 -21.14
CA THR A 14 3.43 36.05 -20.23
C THR A 14 2.44 35.19 -21.04
N PRO A 15 2.46 33.85 -20.96
CA PRO A 15 1.38 33.05 -21.53
C PRO A 15 0.12 33.49 -20.79
N SER A 16 -0.70 34.29 -21.47
CA SER A 16 -2.04 34.62 -21.01
C SER A 16 -2.78 33.29 -20.95
N ALA A 17 -2.95 32.76 -19.73
CA ALA A 17 -3.89 31.70 -19.45
C ALA A 17 -5.29 32.25 -19.77
N ARG A 18 -5.69 32.17 -21.04
CA ARG A 18 -7.07 32.40 -21.44
C ARG A 18 -7.91 31.42 -20.61
N LYS A 19 -8.87 31.92 -19.83
CA LYS A 19 -9.95 31.09 -19.26
C LYS A 19 -10.63 30.39 -20.43
N GLY A 20 -10.21 29.16 -20.68
CA GLY A 20 -10.55 28.37 -21.85
C GLY A 20 -11.90 27.69 -21.69
N LYS A 21 -12.25 26.89 -22.70
CA LYS A 21 -13.45 26.05 -22.79
C LYS A 21 -13.58 24.97 -21.67
N TYR A 22 -12.60 24.89 -20.76
CA TYR A 22 -12.46 23.88 -19.72
C TYR A 22 -12.05 24.57 -18.41
N SER A 23 -12.46 24.01 -17.26
CA SER A 23 -12.03 24.45 -15.93
C SER A 23 -10.67 23.86 -15.52
N ILE A 24 -10.23 22.83 -16.24
CA ILE A 24 -8.96 22.13 -16.07
C ILE A 24 -7.94 22.50 -17.14
N GLU A 25 -6.65 22.32 -16.82
CA GLU A 25 -5.54 22.68 -17.69
C GLU A 25 -5.39 21.65 -18.82
N LEU A 26 -5.14 22.15 -20.02
CA LEU A 26 -4.98 21.34 -21.23
C LEU A 26 -3.71 21.76 -21.97
N THR A 27 -2.79 20.81 -22.13
CA THR A 27 -1.50 21.02 -22.80
C THR A 27 -1.46 20.20 -24.09
N ARG A 28 -1.02 20.81 -25.18
CA ARG A 28 -0.88 20.14 -26.47
C ARG A 28 0.59 19.93 -26.81
N VAL A 29 0.93 18.69 -27.17
CA VAL A 29 2.28 18.28 -27.55
C VAL A 29 2.19 17.54 -28.89
N LYS A 30 3.08 17.86 -29.83
CA LYS A 30 3.23 17.07 -31.04
C LYS A 30 4.23 15.94 -30.81
N LEU A 31 3.83 14.72 -31.14
CA LEU A 31 4.70 13.55 -31.05
C LEU A 31 4.65 12.80 -32.39
N GLY A 32 5.72 12.94 -33.17
CA GLY A 32 5.73 12.46 -34.56
C GLY A 32 4.66 13.17 -35.40
N LYS A 33 3.72 12.40 -35.96
CA LYS A 33 2.58 12.91 -36.75
C LYS A 33 1.29 13.08 -35.94
N SER A 34 1.34 12.82 -34.64
CA SER A 34 0.17 12.77 -33.77
C SER A 34 0.09 13.99 -32.86
N ASP A 35 -1.11 14.50 -32.69
CA ASP A 35 -1.42 15.53 -31.70
C ASP A 35 -1.79 14.84 -30.38
N VAL A 36 -0.94 15.03 -29.36
CA VAL A 36 -1.16 14.53 -28.00
C VAL A 36 -1.74 15.66 -27.17
N VAL A 37 -2.92 15.44 -26.61
CA VAL A 37 -3.63 16.37 -25.73
C VAL A 37 -3.56 15.84 -24.31
N LEU A 38 -2.82 16.51 -23.43
CA LEU A 38 -2.73 16.19 -22.01
C LEU A 38 -3.81 16.96 -21.26
N LEU A 39 -4.62 16.26 -20.47
CA LEU A 39 -5.72 16.80 -19.69
C LEU A 39 -5.44 16.58 -18.21
N GLY A 40 -5.10 17.67 -17.49
CA GLY A 40 -4.76 17.63 -16.07
C GLY A 40 -5.99 17.73 -15.17
N THR A 41 -6.50 16.61 -14.68
CA THR A 41 -7.69 16.54 -13.82
C THR A 41 -7.35 16.81 -12.36
N ALA A 42 -8.22 17.54 -11.66
CA ALA A 42 -8.20 17.58 -10.20
C ALA A 42 -9.00 16.38 -9.68
N HIS A 43 -8.34 15.46 -9.00
CA HIS A 43 -9.00 14.34 -8.31
C HIS A 43 -10.07 14.91 -7.38
N VAL A 44 -11.22 14.25 -7.29
CA VAL A 44 -12.38 14.60 -6.44
C VAL A 44 -13.20 15.85 -6.79
N SER A 45 -13.11 16.39 -8.02
CA SER A 45 -14.03 17.44 -8.51
C SER A 45 -15.03 16.94 -9.58
N GLN A 46 -16.33 17.20 -9.39
CA GLN A 46 -17.35 16.98 -10.44
C GLN A 46 -17.05 17.78 -11.71
N GLU A 47 -16.46 18.96 -11.57
CA GLU A 47 -16.09 19.78 -12.74
C GLU A 47 -15.02 19.07 -13.58
N SER A 48 -14.05 18.40 -12.95
CA SER A 48 -13.07 17.56 -13.65
C SER A 48 -13.75 16.44 -14.42
N VAL A 49 -14.72 15.75 -13.81
CA VAL A 49 -15.48 14.66 -14.45
C VAL A 49 -16.21 15.17 -15.71
N ALA A 50 -16.88 16.32 -15.59
CA ALA A 50 -17.59 16.94 -16.71
C ALA A 50 -16.62 17.43 -17.81
N ASP A 51 -15.46 17.95 -17.44
CA ASP A 51 -14.43 18.35 -18.40
C ASP A 51 -13.82 17.18 -19.17
N VAL A 52 -13.64 16.01 -18.53
CA VAL A 52 -13.20 14.79 -19.23
C VAL A 52 -14.21 14.42 -20.32
N GLU A 53 -15.50 14.40 -19.99
CA GLU A 53 -16.56 14.08 -20.95
C GLU A 53 -16.61 15.09 -22.11
N ARG A 54 -16.50 16.39 -21.80
CA ARG A 54 -16.40 17.47 -22.79
C ARG A 54 -15.17 17.31 -23.68
N ALA A 55 -14.00 17.03 -23.10
CA ALA A 55 -12.75 16.88 -23.83
C ALA A 55 -12.84 15.71 -24.84
N ILE A 56 -13.35 14.55 -24.43
CA ILE A 56 -13.54 13.41 -25.33
C ILE A 56 -14.53 13.76 -26.46
N ALA A 57 -15.63 14.46 -26.14
CA ALA A 57 -16.62 14.85 -27.13
C ALA A 57 -16.11 15.87 -28.17
N LEU A 58 -15.32 16.84 -27.73
CA LEU A 58 -14.83 17.94 -28.56
C LEU A 58 -13.58 17.58 -29.33
N GLU A 59 -12.61 16.91 -28.68
CA GLU A 59 -11.35 16.57 -29.31
C GLU A 59 -11.49 15.38 -30.27
N LYS A 60 -12.46 14.48 -30.02
CA LYS A 60 -12.71 13.26 -30.81
C LYS A 60 -11.41 12.47 -31.03
N PRO A 61 -10.73 12.04 -29.95
CA PRO A 61 -9.46 11.34 -30.08
C PRO A 61 -9.65 9.94 -30.67
N ASP A 62 -8.62 9.43 -31.35
CA ASP A 62 -8.57 8.05 -31.82
C ASP A 62 -8.27 7.07 -30.67
N ARG A 63 -7.68 7.58 -29.58
CA ARG A 63 -7.27 6.84 -28.40
C ARG A 63 -7.32 7.70 -27.14
N VAL A 64 -7.76 7.10 -26.04
CA VAL A 64 -7.71 7.68 -24.69
C VAL A 64 -6.70 6.92 -23.84
N LEU A 65 -5.73 7.63 -23.30
CA LEU A 65 -4.71 7.11 -22.39
C LEU A 65 -5.00 7.61 -20.98
N ILE A 66 -4.91 6.75 -19.97
CA ILE A 66 -5.37 7.07 -18.61
C ILE A 66 -4.27 6.78 -17.59
N GLU A 67 -4.05 7.68 -16.63
CA GLU A 67 -3.20 7.48 -15.43
C GLU A 67 -3.82 6.45 -14.47
N LEU A 68 -3.90 5.21 -14.93
CA LEU A 68 -4.23 4.06 -14.11
C LEU A 68 -3.34 2.90 -14.55
N ASP A 69 -3.15 1.94 -13.64
CA ASP A 69 -2.69 0.60 -13.99
C ASP A 69 -3.88 -0.36 -14.07
N GLU A 70 -3.69 -1.48 -14.75
CA GLU A 70 -4.71 -2.53 -14.95
C GLU A 70 -5.37 -3.00 -13.66
N GLY A 71 -4.62 -3.11 -12.57
CA GLY A 71 -5.15 -3.53 -11.26
C GLY A 71 -6.08 -2.48 -10.68
N ARG A 72 -5.68 -1.20 -10.71
CA ARG A 72 -6.52 -0.09 -10.26
C ARG A 72 -7.74 0.12 -11.16
N ALA A 73 -7.61 -0.04 -12.47
CA ALA A 73 -8.74 0.06 -13.40
C ALA A 73 -9.81 -1.01 -13.11
N LYS A 74 -9.41 -2.24 -12.82
CA LYS A 74 -10.33 -3.31 -12.41
C LYS A 74 -11.06 -2.97 -11.12
N ASN A 75 -10.34 -2.49 -10.10
CA ASN A 75 -10.94 -2.06 -8.84
C ASN A 75 -11.92 -0.89 -9.00
N LEU A 76 -11.67 0.01 -9.95
CA LEU A 76 -12.56 1.15 -10.21
C LEU A 76 -13.87 0.74 -10.88
N ARG A 77 -13.83 -0.33 -11.69
CA ARG A 77 -15.02 -0.93 -12.32
C ARG A 77 -15.83 -1.76 -11.32
N ASP A 78 -15.15 -2.52 -10.46
CA ASP A 78 -15.78 -3.39 -9.48
C ASP A 78 -15.14 -3.22 -8.08
N PRO A 79 -15.60 -2.23 -7.30
CA PRO A 79 -15.06 -1.94 -5.97
C PRO A 79 -15.44 -2.99 -4.91
N ASP A 80 -16.46 -3.81 -5.15
CA ASP A 80 -17.00 -4.73 -4.16
C ASP A 80 -16.49 -6.17 -4.34
N HIS A 81 -16.12 -6.58 -5.55
CA HIS A 81 -15.56 -7.91 -5.82
C HIS A 81 -14.39 -8.28 -4.91
N TRP A 82 -13.55 -7.32 -4.55
CA TRP A 82 -12.38 -7.59 -3.74
C TRP A 82 -12.66 -7.58 -2.22
N LYS A 83 -13.77 -6.96 -1.77
CA LYS A 83 -14.15 -6.84 -0.35
C LYS A 83 -14.42 -8.18 0.34
N HIS A 84 -14.83 -9.18 -0.44
CA HIS A 84 -15.11 -10.52 0.03
C HIS A 84 -13.98 -11.51 -0.25
N MET A 85 -12.83 -11.04 -0.73
CA MET A 85 -11.66 -11.90 -0.93
C MET A 85 -11.02 -12.29 0.39
N ASP A 86 -10.54 -13.53 0.44
CA ASP A 86 -9.71 -14.05 1.52
C ASP A 86 -8.36 -13.30 1.57
N ILE A 87 -8.03 -12.70 2.71
CA ILE A 87 -6.77 -11.99 2.92
C ILE A 87 -5.57 -12.91 2.66
N VAL A 88 -5.65 -14.18 3.01
CA VAL A 88 -4.57 -15.15 2.78
C VAL A 88 -4.32 -15.30 1.28
N GLN A 89 -5.37 -15.35 0.47
CA GLN A 89 -5.26 -15.40 -0.98
C GLN A 89 -4.71 -14.09 -1.55
N VAL A 90 -5.13 -12.94 -1.02
CA VAL A 90 -4.63 -11.62 -1.41
C VAL A 90 -3.13 -11.50 -1.15
N ILE A 91 -2.66 -11.96 0.01
CA ILE A 91 -1.24 -11.97 0.37
C ILE A 91 -0.46 -12.93 -0.55
N LYS A 92 -0.92 -14.18 -0.71
CA LYS A 92 -0.28 -15.19 -1.58
C LYS A 92 -0.19 -14.73 -3.04
N SER A 93 -1.20 -14.01 -3.51
CA SER A 93 -1.25 -13.49 -4.88
C SER A 93 -0.39 -12.21 -5.07
N GLY A 94 0.26 -11.72 -4.01
CA GLY A 94 1.03 -10.47 -4.06
C GLY A 94 0.16 -9.23 -4.30
N LYS A 95 -1.13 -9.30 -3.95
CA LYS A 95 -2.17 -8.28 -4.17
C LYS A 95 -2.47 -7.42 -2.94
N ILE A 96 -1.61 -7.48 -1.92
CA ILE A 96 -1.81 -6.75 -0.65
C ILE A 96 -1.94 -5.23 -0.83
N TYR A 97 -1.37 -4.68 -1.91
CA TYR A 97 -1.51 -3.26 -2.24
C TYR A 97 -2.95 -2.86 -2.57
N LEU A 98 -3.78 -3.78 -3.11
CA LEU A 98 -5.20 -3.53 -3.34
C LEU A 98 -5.93 -3.33 -2.01
N LEU A 99 -5.60 -4.16 -1.00
CA LEU A 99 -6.09 -4.00 0.37
C LEU A 99 -5.70 -2.65 0.96
N PHE A 100 -4.42 -2.27 0.87
CA PHE A 100 -4.00 -0.95 1.36
C PHE A 100 -4.68 0.20 0.62
N SER A 101 -4.92 0.06 -0.69
CA SER A 101 -5.56 1.12 -1.48
C SER A 101 -7.00 1.38 -1.05
N SER A 102 -7.75 0.34 -0.71
CA SER A 102 -9.14 0.50 -0.27
C SER A 102 -9.24 1.06 1.14
N ILE A 103 -8.31 0.70 2.03
CA ILE A 103 -8.28 1.20 3.40
C ILE A 103 -7.95 2.68 3.34
N LEU A 104 -6.94 3.05 2.55
CA LEU A 104 -6.60 4.45 2.33
C LEU A 104 -7.78 5.22 1.74
N LEU A 105 -8.48 4.64 0.76
CA LEU A 105 -9.68 5.22 0.17
C LEU A 105 -10.81 5.37 1.20
N SER A 106 -11.06 4.35 2.03
CA SER A 106 -12.09 4.34 3.06
C SER A 106 -11.79 5.36 4.16
N ILE A 107 -10.53 5.45 4.60
CA ILE A 107 -10.06 6.48 5.53
C ILE A 107 -10.22 7.86 4.93
N PHE A 108 -9.84 8.04 3.66
CA PHE A 108 -9.95 9.31 2.96
C PHE A 108 -11.42 9.74 2.80
N GLN A 109 -12.29 8.82 2.36
CA GLN A 109 -13.74 9.04 2.27
C GLN A 109 -14.33 9.39 3.64
N LYS A 110 -13.93 8.69 4.70
CA LYS A 110 -14.40 8.96 6.07
C LYS A 110 -13.92 10.32 6.61
N LYS A 111 -12.66 10.69 6.35
CA LYS A 111 -12.09 11.99 6.76
C LYS A 111 -12.67 13.15 5.97
N MET A 112 -12.97 12.95 4.69
CA MET A 112 -13.48 14.00 3.81
C MET A 112 -15.01 14.14 3.88
N GLY A 113 -15.73 13.08 4.26
CA GLY A 113 -17.20 13.09 4.39
C GLY A 113 -17.91 13.62 3.14
N ASP A 114 -18.91 14.48 3.34
CA ASP A 114 -19.68 15.14 2.26
C ASP A 114 -18.93 16.29 1.55
N ARG A 115 -17.68 16.56 1.92
CA ARG A 115 -16.89 17.68 1.35
C ARG A 115 -16.31 17.36 -0.03
N LEU A 116 -16.41 16.11 -0.47
CA LEU A 116 -16.05 15.68 -1.81
C LEU A 116 -17.25 15.87 -2.74
N THR A 117 -17.07 16.59 -3.85
CA THR A 117 -18.13 16.66 -4.85
C THR A 117 -18.18 15.38 -5.69
N SER A 118 -17.09 14.62 -5.78
CA SER A 118 -17.05 13.34 -6.49
C SER A 118 -16.15 12.30 -5.81
N ALA A 119 -16.38 11.02 -6.10
CA ALA A 119 -15.54 9.93 -5.60
C ALA A 119 -14.10 10.02 -6.18
N PRO A 120 -13.06 9.68 -5.41
CA PRO A 120 -11.69 9.62 -5.93
C PRO A 120 -11.59 8.70 -7.16
N GLY A 121 -11.00 9.18 -8.26
CA GLY A 121 -10.90 8.42 -9.51
C GLY A 121 -12.15 8.48 -10.38
N ALA A 122 -13.18 9.25 -10.03
CA ALA A 122 -14.40 9.39 -10.84
C ALA A 122 -14.11 9.93 -12.25
N GLU A 123 -13.12 10.81 -12.38
CA GLU A 123 -12.66 11.36 -13.65
C GLU A 123 -12.13 10.26 -14.59
N PHE A 124 -11.36 9.32 -14.05
CA PHE A 124 -10.84 8.19 -14.81
C PHE A 124 -11.92 7.18 -15.15
N LYS A 125 -12.84 6.90 -14.20
CA LYS A 125 -13.98 6.03 -14.45
C LYS A 125 -14.82 6.56 -15.61
N LYS A 126 -15.15 7.86 -15.56
CA LYS A 126 -15.91 8.54 -16.62
C LYS A 126 -15.15 8.52 -17.95
N ALA A 127 -13.83 8.71 -17.95
CA ALA A 127 -13.01 8.59 -19.17
C ALA A 127 -13.16 7.21 -19.83
N ILE A 128 -13.09 6.14 -19.03
CA ILE A 128 -13.27 4.75 -19.49
C ILE A 128 -14.67 4.57 -20.08
N GLU A 129 -15.72 4.93 -19.33
CA GLU A 129 -17.12 4.76 -19.74
C GLU A 129 -17.44 5.50 -21.04
N VAL A 130 -17.04 6.77 -21.16
CA VAL A 130 -17.32 7.59 -22.35
C VAL A 130 -16.53 7.09 -23.56
N ALA A 131 -15.27 6.66 -23.37
CA ALA A 131 -14.46 6.10 -24.45
C ALA A 131 -15.05 4.78 -24.95
N GLU A 132 -15.45 3.87 -24.06
CA GLU A 132 -16.07 2.59 -24.41
C GLU A 132 -17.41 2.78 -25.12
N ALA A 133 -18.27 3.68 -24.62
CA ALA A 133 -19.54 4.01 -25.26
C ALA A 133 -19.35 4.53 -26.70
N LYS A 134 -18.26 5.25 -26.95
CA LYS A 134 -17.88 5.77 -28.27
C LYS A 134 -17.00 4.83 -29.09
N LYS A 135 -16.71 3.62 -28.58
CA LYS A 135 -15.80 2.63 -29.20
C LYS A 135 -14.40 3.19 -29.48
N ILE A 136 -13.92 4.11 -28.64
CA ILE A 136 -12.57 4.66 -28.68
C ILE A 136 -11.64 3.72 -27.89
N SER A 137 -10.44 3.47 -28.42
CA SER A 137 -9.46 2.60 -27.75
C SER A 137 -9.00 3.24 -26.44
N VAL A 138 -9.03 2.47 -25.34
CA VAL A 138 -8.52 2.88 -24.02
C VAL A 138 -7.24 2.12 -23.71
N GLU A 139 -6.20 2.81 -23.24
CA GLU A 139 -5.00 2.17 -22.70
C GLU A 139 -4.58 2.79 -21.37
N PHE A 140 -4.03 1.94 -20.50
CA PHE A 140 -3.56 2.29 -19.16
C PHE A 140 -2.04 2.52 -19.21
N ILE A 141 -1.61 3.72 -18.81
CA ILE A 141 -0.22 4.16 -19.02
C ILE A 141 0.60 4.25 -17.73
N ASP A 142 -0.01 4.05 -16.56
CA ASP A 142 0.70 4.18 -15.30
C ASP A 142 1.37 2.87 -14.87
N ARG A 143 2.41 3.02 -14.04
CA ARG A 143 3.16 1.92 -13.45
C ARG A 143 2.28 1.24 -12.40
N GLU A 144 2.44 -0.08 -12.26
CA GLU A 144 1.84 -0.81 -11.15
C GLU A 144 2.18 -0.13 -9.82
N ILE A 145 1.15 0.26 -9.06
CA ILE A 145 1.33 0.97 -7.79
C ILE A 145 2.22 0.17 -6.80
N ARG A 146 2.16 -1.16 -6.85
CA ARG A 146 3.01 -2.06 -6.07
C ARG A 146 4.50 -1.82 -6.33
N ILE A 147 4.89 -1.62 -7.59
CA ILE A 147 6.28 -1.36 -7.98
C ILE A 147 6.70 0.01 -7.43
N THR A 148 5.87 1.04 -7.64
CA THR A 148 6.09 2.40 -7.12
C THR A 148 6.31 2.39 -5.61
N LEU A 149 5.39 1.80 -4.84
CA LEU A 149 5.46 1.75 -3.37
C LEU A 149 6.67 0.93 -2.89
N LYS A 150 6.97 -0.21 -3.52
CA LYS A 150 8.11 -1.04 -3.14
C LYS A 150 9.44 -0.34 -3.41
N ARG A 151 9.58 0.37 -4.54
CA ARG A 151 10.76 1.18 -4.84
C ARG A 151 10.91 2.33 -3.85
N ALA A 152 9.83 3.07 -3.56
CA ALA A 152 9.85 4.15 -2.57
C ALA A 152 10.21 3.63 -1.17
N TRP A 153 9.77 2.44 -0.79
CA TRP A 153 10.18 1.81 0.47
C TRP A 153 11.66 1.36 0.46
N GLN A 154 12.15 0.89 -0.68
CA GLN A 154 13.55 0.44 -0.83
C GLN A 154 14.54 1.60 -0.92
N SER A 155 14.11 2.79 -1.32
CA SER A 155 14.97 3.97 -1.37
C SER A 155 15.29 4.56 0.00
N VAL A 156 14.54 4.18 1.04
CA VAL A 156 14.74 4.68 2.40
C VAL A 156 15.57 3.68 3.23
N GLY A 157 16.61 4.19 3.87
CA GLY A 157 17.42 3.44 4.84
C GLY A 157 16.64 3.03 6.09
N PHE A 158 17.23 2.20 6.95
CA PHE A 158 16.57 1.71 8.17
C PHE A 158 16.09 2.85 9.09
N TRP A 159 16.95 3.84 9.36
CA TRP A 159 16.61 4.99 10.19
C TRP A 159 15.53 5.89 9.58
N GLY A 160 15.58 6.10 8.26
CA GLY A 160 14.53 6.86 7.57
C GLY A 160 13.17 6.16 7.64
N LYS A 161 13.14 4.82 7.61
CA LYS A 161 11.92 4.04 7.79
C LYS A 161 11.35 4.21 9.20
N LEU A 162 12.19 4.11 10.23
CA LEU A 162 11.76 4.36 11.61
C LEU A 162 11.16 5.75 11.77
N ARG A 163 11.80 6.77 11.19
CA ARG A 163 11.31 8.15 11.21
C ARG A 163 9.95 8.29 10.50
N LEU A 164 9.81 7.78 9.27
CA LEU A 164 8.54 7.80 8.54
C LEU A 164 7.42 7.12 9.34
N MET A 165 7.72 5.97 9.95
CA MET A 165 6.74 5.27 10.78
C MET A 165 6.36 6.09 12.01
N SER A 166 7.32 6.73 12.68
CA SER A 166 7.03 7.60 13.81
C SER A 166 6.19 8.82 13.42
N GLU A 167 6.45 9.44 12.27
CA GLU A 167 5.69 10.58 11.75
C GLU A 167 4.25 10.17 11.36
N LEU A 168 4.10 9.02 10.70
CA LEU A 168 2.78 8.46 10.39
C LEU A 168 1.99 8.12 11.66
N ILE A 169 2.62 7.51 12.66
CA ILE A 169 1.98 7.21 13.94
C ILE A 169 1.58 8.52 14.64
N ALA A 170 2.49 9.50 14.71
CA ALA A 170 2.20 10.80 15.30
C ALA A 170 1.01 11.49 14.61
N SER A 171 0.90 11.38 13.27
CA SER A 171 -0.21 11.95 12.51
C SER A 171 -1.59 11.36 12.87
N LEU A 172 -1.63 10.13 13.41
CA LEU A 172 -2.87 9.51 13.90
C LEU A 172 -3.29 10.05 15.27
N PHE A 173 -2.39 10.68 16.02
CA PHE A 173 -2.65 11.28 17.33
C PHE A 173 -2.88 12.80 17.29
N VAL A 174 -2.88 13.41 16.10
CA VAL A 174 -3.18 14.85 15.92
C VAL A 174 -4.69 15.09 16.06
N SER A 175 -5.05 16.05 16.92
CA SER A 175 -6.42 16.43 17.25
C SER A 175 -7.26 16.83 16.02
N GLU A 176 -8.55 16.52 16.06
CA GLU A 176 -9.50 16.72 14.94
C GLU A 176 -9.63 18.18 14.49
N ASP A 177 -9.43 19.16 15.38
CA ASP A 177 -9.56 20.58 15.05
C ASP A 177 -8.38 21.10 14.20
N MET A 178 -7.18 20.54 14.35
CA MET A 178 -6.06 20.84 13.44
C MET A 178 -6.25 20.22 12.05
N GLN A 179 -7.00 19.11 11.93
CA GLN A 179 -7.21 18.43 10.64
C GLN A 179 -8.10 19.24 9.69
N LYS A 180 -9.01 20.10 10.19
CA LYS A 180 -9.94 20.85 9.34
C LYS A 180 -9.23 21.87 8.44
N ASP A 181 -8.27 22.61 8.98
CA ASP A 181 -7.50 23.63 8.25
C ASP A 181 -6.53 23.01 7.24
N ASP A 182 -5.93 21.86 7.57
CA ASP A 182 -5.02 21.16 6.66
C ASP A 182 -5.76 20.44 5.51
N ILE A 183 -6.98 19.97 5.76
CA ILE A 183 -7.85 19.38 4.72
C ILE A 183 -8.26 20.40 3.67
N GLU A 184 -8.51 21.65 4.07
CA GLU A 184 -8.88 22.70 3.11
C GLU A 184 -7.72 23.07 2.19
N LYS A 185 -6.50 23.12 2.72
CA LYS A 185 -5.27 23.24 1.91
C LYS A 185 -5.11 22.07 0.95
N LEU A 186 -5.46 20.84 1.34
CA LEU A 186 -5.38 19.66 0.45
C LEU A 186 -6.33 19.71 -0.76
N LYS A 187 -7.36 20.58 -0.76
CA LYS A 187 -8.25 20.77 -1.93
C LYS A 187 -7.62 21.58 -3.04
N GLU A 188 -6.53 22.30 -2.77
CA GLU A 188 -5.84 23.08 -3.78
C GLU A 188 -5.17 22.16 -4.80
N LYS A 189 -5.22 22.55 -6.09
CA LYS A 189 -4.79 21.73 -7.23
C LYS A 189 -3.33 21.24 -7.13
N ASP A 190 -2.51 21.87 -6.28
CA ASP A 190 -1.08 21.62 -6.10
C ASP A 190 -0.66 21.32 -4.65
N ALA A 191 -1.60 21.02 -3.75
CA ALA A 191 -1.33 20.86 -2.32
C ALA A 191 -0.45 19.64 -2.02
N LEU A 192 -0.75 18.50 -2.64
CA LEU A 192 0.03 17.28 -2.48
C LEU A 192 1.46 17.46 -3.01
N GLN A 193 1.61 18.17 -4.13
CA GLN A 193 2.90 18.46 -4.73
C GLN A 193 3.73 19.35 -3.78
N SER A 194 3.11 20.40 -3.23
CA SER A 194 3.75 21.33 -2.31
C SER A 194 4.16 20.64 -0.99
N LEU A 195 3.34 19.72 -0.48
CA LEU A 195 3.72 18.88 0.68
C LEU A 195 4.92 17.98 0.35
N LEU A 196 4.91 17.33 -0.82
CA LEU A 196 6.01 16.47 -1.24
C LEU A 196 7.30 17.25 -1.54
N ASP A 197 7.19 18.49 -2.02
CA ASP A 197 8.32 19.40 -2.25
C ASP A 197 8.88 19.97 -0.93
N SER A 198 8.05 20.09 0.11
CA SER A 198 8.46 20.50 1.46
C SER A 198 9.15 19.38 2.27
N LEU A 199 9.18 18.15 1.73
CA LEU A 199 9.78 17.02 2.42
C LEU A 199 11.27 17.27 2.69
N PRO A 200 11.78 16.88 3.87
CA PRO A 200 13.21 16.92 4.17
C PRO A 200 14.05 16.29 3.05
N PRO A 201 15.30 16.76 2.81
CA PRO A 201 16.17 16.23 1.76
C PRO A 201 16.33 14.70 1.79
N THR A 202 16.27 14.10 2.98
CA THR A 202 16.31 12.64 3.20
C THR A 202 15.17 11.88 2.51
N PHE A 203 14.05 12.53 2.21
CA PHE A 203 12.87 11.94 1.57
C PHE A 203 12.67 12.39 0.12
N ARG A 204 13.58 13.21 -0.45
CA ARG A 204 13.52 13.63 -1.86
C ARG A 204 13.44 12.45 -2.84
N LYS A 205 14.14 11.36 -2.52
CA LYS A 205 14.11 10.13 -3.32
C LYS A 205 12.73 9.48 -3.39
N ILE A 206 11.89 9.67 -2.37
CA ILE A 206 10.50 9.21 -2.37
C ILE A 206 9.69 10.03 -3.38
N ARG A 207 9.83 11.36 -3.37
CA ARG A 207 9.19 12.25 -4.35
C ARG A 207 9.59 11.87 -5.78
N GLU A 208 10.89 11.69 -6.03
CA GLU A 208 11.41 11.26 -7.33
C GLU A 208 10.75 9.95 -7.80
N ILE A 209 10.57 8.96 -6.91
CA ILE A 209 9.98 7.67 -7.29
C ILE A 209 8.46 7.76 -7.47
N ILE A 210 7.77 8.51 -6.61
CA ILE A 210 6.30 8.61 -6.58
C ILE A 210 5.77 9.58 -7.65
N ILE A 211 6.57 10.52 -8.13
CA ILE A 211 6.14 11.50 -9.15
C ILE A 211 7.04 11.39 -10.38
N ASP A 212 8.30 11.83 -10.29
CA ASP A 212 9.15 12.03 -11.48
C ASP A 212 9.36 10.73 -12.29
N GLU A 213 9.63 9.60 -11.63
CA GLU A 213 9.75 8.29 -12.31
C GLU A 213 8.43 7.82 -12.93
N ARG A 214 7.28 8.18 -12.34
CA ARG A 214 5.97 7.86 -12.92
C ARG A 214 5.71 8.72 -14.15
N ASP A 215 6.08 9.99 -14.12
CA ASP A 215 5.98 10.87 -15.30
C ASP A 215 6.80 10.31 -16.46
N GLN A 216 8.02 9.85 -16.19
CA GLN A 216 8.88 9.19 -17.18
C GLN A 216 8.26 7.90 -17.71
N TYR A 217 7.71 7.07 -16.81
CA TYR A 217 7.07 5.81 -17.18
C TYR A 217 5.84 6.06 -18.08
N MET A 218 4.96 6.96 -17.67
CA MET A 218 3.75 7.34 -18.40
C MET A 218 4.08 7.98 -19.74
N ALA A 219 5.05 8.89 -19.77
CA ALA A 219 5.51 9.52 -21.00
C ALA A 219 6.04 8.49 -21.99
N GLN A 220 6.84 7.52 -21.54
CA GLN A 220 7.31 6.45 -22.42
C GLN A 220 6.16 5.56 -22.90
N LYS A 221 5.18 5.23 -22.04
CA LYS A 221 3.99 4.46 -22.46
C LYS A 221 3.16 5.19 -23.51
N VAL A 222 3.00 6.52 -23.39
CA VAL A 222 2.39 7.37 -24.41
C VAL A 222 3.20 7.31 -25.71
N ARG A 223 4.53 7.41 -25.63
CA ARG A 223 5.43 7.32 -26.80
C ARG A 223 5.29 5.97 -27.50
N ASP A 224 5.31 4.86 -26.77
CA ASP A 224 5.15 3.52 -27.34
C ASP A 224 3.78 3.36 -28.00
N SER A 225 2.72 3.87 -27.37
CA SER A 225 1.36 3.84 -27.90
C SER A 225 1.21 4.63 -29.21
N VAL A 226 1.91 5.75 -29.34
CA VAL A 226 1.80 6.66 -30.49
C VAL A 226 2.78 6.32 -31.62
N LEU A 227 4.06 6.12 -31.28
CA LEU A 227 5.16 5.98 -32.23
C LEU A 227 5.41 4.54 -32.65
N HIS A 228 5.22 3.57 -31.74
CA HIS A 228 5.56 2.16 -31.95
C HIS A 228 4.33 1.25 -32.06
N GLY A 229 3.12 1.80 -31.88
CA GLY A 229 1.87 1.06 -31.97
C GLY A 229 1.54 0.58 -33.39
N LYS A 230 0.83 -0.54 -33.50
CA LYS A 230 0.36 -1.10 -34.80
C LYS A 230 -0.56 -0.15 -35.57
N LYS A 231 -1.24 0.78 -34.88
CA LYS A 231 -2.09 1.82 -35.44
C LYS A 231 -1.56 3.16 -34.94
N HIS A 232 -1.19 4.06 -35.84
CA HIS A 232 -0.74 5.40 -35.50
C HIS A 232 -1.94 6.34 -35.37
N PRO A 233 -2.35 6.73 -34.15
CA PRO A 233 -3.47 7.66 -33.97
C PRO A 233 -3.06 9.05 -34.47
N ARG A 234 -3.98 9.79 -35.09
CA ARG A 234 -3.74 11.21 -35.42
C ARG A 234 -3.91 12.08 -34.19
N LYS A 235 -4.86 11.73 -33.32
CA LYS A 235 -5.10 12.46 -32.06
C LYS A 235 -5.25 11.52 -30.88
N VAL A 236 -4.53 11.82 -29.80
CA VAL A 236 -4.58 11.08 -28.54
C VAL A 236 -4.93 12.03 -27.40
N LEU A 237 -5.88 11.62 -26.55
CA LEU A 237 -6.19 12.32 -25.31
C LEU A 237 -5.58 11.54 -24.15
N VAL A 238 -4.80 12.20 -23.31
CA VAL A 238 -4.18 11.63 -22.10
C VAL A 238 -4.84 12.26 -20.88
N VAL A 239 -5.52 11.47 -20.07
CA VAL A 239 -6.20 11.92 -18.84
C VAL A 239 -5.33 11.56 -17.65
N ILE A 240 -4.80 12.59 -16.98
CA ILE A 240 -3.83 12.47 -15.89
C ILE A 240 -4.18 13.45 -14.76
N GLY A 241 -3.71 13.19 -13.55
CA GLY A 241 -3.76 14.13 -12.44
C GLY A 241 -2.98 15.40 -12.77
N ALA A 242 -3.48 16.56 -12.32
CA ALA A 242 -2.87 17.86 -12.60
C ALA A 242 -1.38 17.94 -12.21
N GLY A 243 -0.98 17.28 -11.11
CA GLY A 243 0.41 17.24 -10.65
C GLY A 243 1.40 16.58 -11.63
N HIS A 244 0.91 15.74 -12.54
CA HIS A 244 1.73 15.04 -13.54
C HIS A 244 1.87 15.84 -14.86
N LEU A 245 1.07 16.90 -15.06
CA LEU A 245 0.98 17.60 -16.34
C LEU A 245 2.31 18.21 -16.79
N ARG A 246 3.00 18.92 -15.89
CA ARG A 246 4.29 19.56 -16.19
C ARG A 246 5.37 18.51 -16.47
N GLY A 247 5.56 17.56 -15.55
CA GLY A 247 6.61 16.55 -15.67
C GLY A 247 6.43 15.64 -16.88
N MET A 248 5.19 15.25 -17.21
CA MET A 248 4.91 14.50 -18.43
C MET A 248 5.20 15.31 -19.70
N THR A 249 4.86 16.59 -19.74
CA THR A 249 5.12 17.44 -20.92
C THR A 249 6.62 17.47 -21.25
N GLU A 250 7.47 17.59 -20.22
CA GLU A 250 8.93 17.55 -20.37
C GLU A 250 9.40 16.13 -20.74
N ALA A 251 8.92 15.10 -20.02
CA ALA A 251 9.35 13.72 -20.21
C ALA A 251 8.98 13.15 -21.59
N LEU A 252 7.89 13.60 -22.23
CA LEU A 252 7.47 13.13 -23.56
C LEU A 252 8.49 13.42 -24.66
N SER A 253 9.36 14.41 -24.46
CA SER A 253 10.38 14.78 -25.45
C SER A 253 11.56 13.79 -25.52
N ILE A 254 11.74 12.96 -24.50
CA ILE A 254 12.89 12.07 -24.34
C ILE A 254 12.40 10.61 -24.24
N GLU A 255 13.23 9.67 -24.68
CA GLU A 255 12.98 8.24 -24.50
C GLU A 255 13.45 7.77 -23.11
N HIS A 256 12.61 6.99 -22.43
CA HIS A 256 12.91 6.46 -21.10
C HIS A 256 12.93 4.93 -21.12
N ASN A 257 13.84 4.34 -20.35
CA ASN A 257 13.93 2.89 -20.27
C ASN A 257 12.95 2.34 -19.22
N LEU A 258 11.87 1.69 -19.66
CA LEU A 258 10.86 1.13 -18.76
C LEU A 258 11.45 0.09 -17.78
N ASN A 259 12.50 -0.64 -18.16
CA ASN A 259 13.09 -1.68 -17.31
C ASN A 259 13.76 -1.09 -16.06
N THR A 260 14.38 0.09 -16.17
CA THR A 260 15.00 0.76 -15.01
C THR A 260 13.94 1.30 -14.05
N LEU A 261 12.80 1.74 -14.61
CA LEU A 261 11.65 2.27 -13.88
C LEU A 261 10.81 1.17 -13.23
N THR A 262 10.89 -0.09 -13.69
CA THR A 262 10.17 -1.23 -13.12
C THR A 262 11.02 -2.16 -12.26
N TYR A 263 12.35 -2.05 -12.32
CA TYR A 263 13.25 -2.91 -11.55
C TYR A 263 13.05 -2.78 -10.03
N ILE A 264 13.13 -3.89 -9.31
CA ILE A 264 13.00 -3.94 -7.85
C ILE A 264 14.12 -4.82 -7.28
N LYS A 265 14.79 -4.35 -6.25
CA LYS A 265 15.86 -5.12 -5.59
C LYS A 265 15.29 -6.33 -4.85
N GLU A 266 15.86 -7.51 -5.08
CA GLU A 266 15.47 -8.73 -4.37
C GLU A 266 15.99 -8.77 -2.92
N ALA A 267 15.29 -9.49 -2.05
CA ALA A 267 15.69 -9.64 -0.65
C ALA A 267 16.84 -10.65 -0.53
N ARG A 268 17.83 -10.33 0.32
CA ARG A 268 19.03 -11.16 0.51
C ARG A 268 18.72 -12.35 1.44
N LEU A 269 18.70 -13.56 0.88
CA LEU A 269 18.30 -14.82 1.53
C LEU A 269 19.08 -15.17 2.81
N TRP A 270 20.35 -14.78 2.92
CA TRP A 270 21.23 -15.17 4.03
C TRP A 270 20.80 -14.64 5.41
N ARG A 271 20.03 -13.55 5.49
CA ARG A 271 19.47 -13.06 6.76
C ARG A 271 18.38 -13.98 7.32
N SER A 272 17.68 -14.71 6.45
CA SER A 272 16.70 -15.73 6.86
C SER A 272 17.36 -16.97 7.43
N LEU A 273 18.55 -17.33 6.93
CA LEU A 273 19.32 -18.48 7.38
C LEU A 273 19.89 -18.28 8.79
N VAL A 274 20.46 -17.10 9.06
CA VAL A 274 21.02 -16.75 10.39
C VAL A 274 19.91 -16.71 11.45
N ALA A 275 18.74 -16.15 11.12
CA ALA A 275 17.59 -16.11 12.02
C ALA A 275 17.03 -17.52 12.34
N PHE A 276 17.26 -18.50 11.46
CA PHE A 276 16.84 -19.90 11.66
C PHE A 276 17.87 -20.74 12.43
N LEU A 277 19.17 -20.52 12.20
CA LEU A 277 20.25 -21.30 12.82
C LEU A 277 20.59 -20.86 14.25
N ALA A 278 20.52 -19.55 14.55
CA ALA A 278 20.93 -19.03 15.86
C ALA A 278 20.25 -19.70 17.07
N PRO A 279 18.93 -20.00 17.06
CA PRO A 279 18.30 -20.64 18.20
C PRO A 279 18.59 -22.15 18.30
N ILE A 280 18.88 -22.83 17.19
CA ILE A 280 19.32 -24.24 17.19
C ILE A 280 20.66 -24.35 17.93
N VAL A 281 21.59 -23.43 17.64
CA VAL A 281 22.89 -23.37 18.32
C VAL A 281 22.74 -23.14 19.82
N ILE A 282 21.83 -22.26 20.24
CA ILE A 282 21.55 -21.99 21.66
C ILE A 282 21.01 -23.24 22.37
N ILE A 283 20.11 -23.99 21.74
CA ILE A 283 19.54 -25.23 22.31
C ILE A 283 20.61 -26.31 22.44
N VAL A 284 21.44 -26.50 21.41
CA VAL A 284 22.55 -27.48 21.45
C VAL A 284 23.54 -27.11 22.56
N ALA A 285 23.88 -25.83 22.70
CA ALA A 285 24.76 -25.35 23.77
C ALA A 285 24.19 -25.60 25.17
N LEU A 286 22.89 -25.34 25.38
CA LEU A 286 22.21 -25.59 26.65
C LEU A 286 22.15 -27.08 26.99
N LEU A 287 21.80 -27.94 26.03
CA LEU A 287 21.77 -29.39 26.23
C LEU A 287 23.16 -29.94 26.55
N THR A 288 24.20 -29.49 25.82
CA THR A 288 25.59 -29.89 26.07
C THR A 288 26.05 -29.47 27.46
N TYR A 289 25.74 -28.24 27.88
CA TYR A 289 26.06 -27.73 29.21
C TYR A 289 25.38 -28.57 30.30
N PHE A 290 24.09 -28.89 30.15
CA PHE A 290 23.36 -29.73 31.12
C PHE A 290 23.89 -31.16 31.21
N THR A 291 24.34 -31.74 30.09
CA THR A 291 24.96 -33.08 30.09
C THR A 291 26.35 -33.10 30.73
N LEU A 292 27.11 -32.01 30.62
CA LEU A 292 28.47 -31.92 31.15
C LEU A 292 28.52 -31.45 32.61
N SER A 293 27.56 -30.64 33.04
CA SER A 293 27.54 -30.01 34.37
C SER A 293 26.76 -30.82 35.43
N GLY A 294 26.59 -32.12 35.18
CA GLY A 294 25.72 -33.03 35.93
C GLY A 294 25.86 -32.96 37.45
N ASN A 295 24.78 -32.58 38.12
CA ASN A 295 24.53 -32.90 39.52
C ASN A 295 23.04 -32.71 39.82
N LYS A 296 22.23 -33.75 39.57
CA LYS A 296 20.95 -34.07 40.22
C LYS A 296 20.34 -35.32 39.54
N THR A 297 19.93 -36.29 40.35
CA THR A 297 19.04 -37.39 39.96
C THR A 297 17.65 -36.83 39.67
N LEU A 298 17.49 -36.15 38.52
CA LEU A 298 16.20 -35.71 38.02
C LEU A 298 15.50 -36.90 37.38
N ASP A 299 14.32 -37.25 37.88
CA ASP A 299 13.40 -38.13 37.15
C ASP A 299 12.89 -37.38 35.91
N ILE A 300 13.56 -37.65 34.78
CA ILE A 300 13.29 -37.04 33.49
C ILE A 300 11.84 -37.32 33.06
N ALA A 301 11.30 -38.50 33.36
CA ALA A 301 9.95 -38.90 32.95
C ALA A 301 8.88 -38.13 33.74
N ALA A 302 9.03 -38.03 35.06
CA ALA A 302 8.11 -37.25 35.89
C ALA A 302 8.15 -35.76 35.54
N THR A 303 9.34 -35.21 35.32
CA THR A 303 9.55 -33.80 34.94
C THR A 303 8.92 -33.49 33.58
N LEU A 304 9.10 -34.37 32.59
CA LEU A 304 8.52 -34.21 31.26
C LEU A 304 7.00 -34.34 31.28
N LYS A 305 6.45 -35.26 32.09
CA LYS A 305 5.01 -35.41 32.26
C LYS A 305 4.39 -34.15 32.89
N ALA A 306 5.00 -33.61 33.95
CA ALA A 306 4.57 -32.37 34.57
C ALA A 306 4.64 -31.18 33.59
N TRP A 307 5.72 -31.09 32.80
CA TRP A 307 5.88 -30.09 31.74
C TRP A 307 4.73 -30.11 30.74
N ILE A 308 4.42 -31.30 30.19
CA ILE A 308 3.35 -31.47 29.19
C ILE A 308 1.99 -31.08 29.79
N ILE A 309 1.67 -31.58 30.98
CA ILE A 309 0.36 -31.32 31.62
C ILE A 309 0.20 -29.82 31.91
N ILE A 310 1.20 -29.17 32.49
CA ILE A 310 1.15 -27.74 32.82
C ILE A 310 1.03 -26.89 31.55
N LYS A 311 1.85 -27.17 30.53
CA LYS A 311 1.81 -26.43 29.26
C LYS A 311 0.46 -26.60 28.54
N CYS A 312 -0.06 -27.81 28.45
CA CYS A 312 -1.34 -28.08 27.80
C CYS A 312 -2.50 -27.40 28.55
N SER A 313 -2.56 -27.54 29.87
CA SER A 313 -3.65 -27.00 30.69
C SER A 313 -3.67 -25.47 30.70
N VAL A 314 -2.51 -24.82 30.89
CA VAL A 314 -2.43 -23.34 30.85
C VAL A 314 -2.80 -22.81 29.47
N THR A 315 -2.33 -23.43 28.38
CA THR A 315 -2.73 -23.04 27.02
C THR A 315 -4.23 -23.24 26.79
N ALA A 316 -4.81 -24.35 27.25
CA ALA A 316 -6.24 -24.62 27.14
C ALA A 316 -7.09 -23.55 27.84
N VAL A 317 -6.74 -23.16 29.06
CA VAL A 317 -7.49 -22.17 29.86
C VAL A 317 -7.34 -20.76 29.30
N VAL A 318 -6.15 -20.37 28.87
CA VAL A 318 -5.90 -19.00 28.41
C VAL A 318 -6.47 -18.76 27.01
N THR A 319 -6.34 -19.71 26.09
CA THR A 319 -6.73 -19.51 24.69
C THR A 319 -8.23 -19.62 24.46
N ILE A 320 -8.98 -20.35 25.31
CA ILE A 320 -10.44 -20.51 25.18
C ILE A 320 -11.19 -19.17 25.36
N ILE A 321 -10.60 -18.21 26.07
CA ILE A 321 -11.16 -16.87 26.34
C ILE A 321 -11.63 -16.19 25.05
N TRP A 322 -10.90 -16.40 23.95
CA TRP A 322 -11.19 -15.75 22.68
C TRP A 322 -11.98 -16.61 21.68
N SER A 323 -12.54 -17.73 22.14
CA SER A 323 -13.35 -18.66 21.34
C SER A 323 -12.74 -19.01 19.96
N PRO A 324 -11.48 -19.51 19.91
CA PRO A 324 -10.88 -20.02 18.68
C PRO A 324 -11.73 -21.12 18.05
N HIS A 325 -11.52 -21.37 16.77
CA HIS A 325 -12.00 -22.55 16.08
C HIS A 325 -11.46 -23.80 16.79
N ILE A 326 -12.29 -24.84 16.93
CA ILE A 326 -11.96 -26.03 17.71
C ILE A 326 -10.64 -26.68 17.26
N LEU A 327 -10.39 -26.73 15.95
CA LEU A 327 -9.15 -27.29 15.41
C LEU A 327 -7.92 -26.41 15.71
N ALA A 328 -8.08 -25.09 15.69
CA ALA A 328 -7.01 -24.15 16.06
C ALA A 328 -6.69 -24.25 17.56
N TYR A 329 -7.73 -24.40 18.39
CA TYR A 329 -7.63 -24.59 19.83
C TYR A 329 -6.84 -25.86 20.18
N LEU A 330 -7.25 -27.00 19.65
CA LEU A 330 -6.61 -28.29 19.90
C LEU A 330 -5.15 -28.31 19.42
N ALA A 331 -4.89 -27.77 18.23
CA ALA A 331 -3.53 -27.68 17.71
C ALA A 331 -2.62 -26.79 18.58
N GLY A 332 -3.14 -25.66 19.07
CA GLY A 332 -2.40 -24.78 19.98
C GLY A 332 -1.99 -25.50 21.27
N ILE A 333 -2.89 -26.31 21.84
CA ILE A 333 -2.64 -27.12 23.05
C ILE A 333 -1.58 -28.19 22.77
N ILE A 334 -1.73 -28.96 21.70
CA ILE A 334 -0.80 -30.06 21.36
C ILE A 334 0.61 -29.54 21.11
N VAL A 335 0.73 -28.37 20.47
CA VAL A 335 2.04 -27.76 20.14
C VAL A 335 2.68 -27.07 21.35
N SER A 336 1.93 -26.69 22.38
CA SER A 336 2.45 -25.87 23.48
C SER A 336 3.64 -26.47 24.24
N PRO A 337 3.73 -27.78 24.53
CA PRO A 337 4.88 -28.35 25.22
C PRO A 337 6.15 -28.33 24.37
N VAL A 338 6.02 -28.52 23.05
CA VAL A 338 7.14 -28.55 22.10
C VAL A 338 7.59 -27.15 21.73
N SER A 339 6.66 -26.19 21.73
CA SER A 339 6.90 -24.81 21.28
C SER A 339 8.02 -24.05 22.02
N THR A 340 8.35 -24.46 23.24
CA THR A 340 9.41 -23.80 24.01
C THR A 340 10.80 -24.18 23.47
N PHE A 341 10.91 -25.35 22.86
CA PHE A 341 12.16 -25.86 22.29
C PHE A 341 12.31 -25.51 20.82
N LEU A 342 11.27 -24.95 20.17
CA LEU A 342 11.32 -24.57 18.76
C LEU A 342 11.13 -23.05 18.62
N PRO A 343 12.16 -22.31 18.17
CA PRO A 343 12.09 -20.85 18.00
C PRO A 343 11.01 -20.40 17.01
N VAL A 344 10.75 -21.22 15.99
CA VAL A 344 9.86 -20.91 14.87
C VAL A 344 8.43 -21.38 15.12
N ILE A 345 8.23 -22.53 15.75
CA ILE A 345 6.91 -23.15 15.90
C ILE A 345 6.39 -22.87 17.30
N LYS A 346 5.68 -21.74 17.46
CA LYS A 346 5.01 -21.41 18.73
C LYS A 346 3.52 -21.78 18.71
N SER A 347 2.96 -22.14 19.87
CA SER A 347 1.54 -22.50 20.01
C SER A 347 0.60 -21.43 19.42
N GLY A 348 0.88 -20.17 19.72
CA GLY A 348 0.13 -19.03 19.19
C GLY A 348 0.21 -18.90 17.67
N TRP A 349 1.37 -19.18 17.05
CA TRP A 349 1.51 -19.15 15.58
C TRP A 349 0.67 -20.24 14.91
N VAL A 350 0.74 -21.48 15.44
CA VAL A 350 -0.01 -22.61 14.87
C VAL A 350 -1.51 -22.40 15.04
N ALA A 351 -1.96 -22.01 16.25
CA ALA A 351 -3.36 -21.73 16.51
C ALA A 351 -3.89 -20.59 15.63
N ALA A 352 -3.16 -19.48 15.52
CA ALA A 352 -3.57 -18.34 14.70
C ALA A 352 -3.58 -18.66 13.20
N LEU A 353 -2.63 -19.46 12.71
CA LEU A 353 -2.61 -19.89 11.32
C LEU A 353 -3.82 -20.77 10.99
N LEU A 354 -4.13 -21.75 11.85
CA LEU A 354 -5.31 -22.60 11.67
C LEU A 354 -6.61 -21.80 11.84
N GLU A 355 -6.64 -20.84 12.76
CA GLU A 355 -7.78 -19.91 12.89
C GLU A 355 -8.00 -19.17 11.57
N ALA A 356 -6.94 -18.63 10.97
CA ALA A 356 -7.01 -17.95 9.68
C ALA A 356 -7.40 -18.88 8.52
N MET A 357 -7.04 -20.17 8.58
CA MET A 357 -7.40 -21.15 7.55
C MET A 357 -8.87 -21.58 7.63
N PHE A 358 -9.39 -21.80 8.84
CA PHE A 358 -10.75 -22.29 9.05
C PHE A 358 -11.79 -21.16 9.14
N ARG A 359 -11.43 -20.02 9.74
CA ARG A 359 -12.21 -18.79 9.76
C ARG A 359 -11.51 -17.73 8.93
N LYS A 360 -11.52 -17.95 7.62
CA LYS A 360 -10.89 -17.07 6.63
C LYS A 360 -11.30 -15.62 6.87
N PRO A 361 -10.35 -14.73 7.20
CA PRO A 361 -10.64 -13.32 7.35
C PRO A 361 -10.86 -12.72 5.98
N GLU A 362 -11.93 -11.93 5.86
CA GLU A 362 -12.21 -11.18 4.65
C GLU A 362 -11.55 -9.81 4.74
N VAL A 363 -11.38 -9.21 3.58
CA VAL A 363 -10.95 -7.83 3.46
C VAL A 363 -11.80 -6.85 4.28
N THR A 364 -13.12 -7.03 4.33
CA THR A 364 -14.04 -6.21 5.13
C THR A 364 -13.74 -6.27 6.64
N ASP A 365 -13.24 -7.41 7.13
CA ASP A 365 -12.76 -7.51 8.51
C ASP A 365 -11.55 -6.58 8.73
N PHE A 366 -10.71 -6.37 7.73
CA PHE A 366 -9.57 -5.45 7.82
C PHE A 366 -10.02 -3.99 7.78
N GLU A 367 -10.90 -3.65 6.85
CA GLU A 367 -11.42 -2.27 6.71
C GLU A 367 -12.18 -1.81 7.95
N SER A 368 -12.87 -2.72 8.63
CA SER A 368 -13.59 -2.42 9.87
C SER A 368 -12.71 -2.36 11.12
N MET A 369 -11.39 -2.65 11.02
CA MET A 369 -10.50 -2.65 12.19
C MET A 369 -10.46 -1.33 12.96
N PRO A 370 -10.34 -0.14 12.33
CA PRO A 370 -10.30 1.13 13.05
C PRO A 370 -11.58 1.41 13.84
N GLU A 371 -12.72 0.91 13.39
CA GLU A 371 -14.01 1.05 14.08
C GLU A 371 -14.19 -0.03 15.14
N ALA A 372 -13.72 -1.25 14.85
CA ALA A 372 -13.84 -2.38 15.75
C ALA A 372 -13.04 -2.19 17.06
N THR A 373 -11.98 -1.36 17.08
CA THR A 373 -11.27 -1.00 18.32
C THR A 373 -12.09 -0.11 19.26
N THR A 374 -13.09 0.61 18.74
CA THR A 374 -13.91 1.53 19.55
C THR A 374 -14.93 0.82 20.43
N ARG A 375 -15.35 -0.40 20.05
CA ARG A 375 -16.37 -1.17 20.75
C ARG A 375 -15.95 -2.62 20.95
N PHE A 376 -15.93 -3.07 22.21
CA PHE A 376 -15.52 -4.43 22.58
C PHE A 376 -16.25 -5.54 21.80
N LYS A 377 -17.56 -5.41 21.58
CA LYS A 377 -18.35 -6.40 20.81
C LYS A 377 -17.87 -6.52 19.36
N SER A 378 -17.51 -5.40 18.73
CA SER A 378 -16.99 -5.37 17.36
C SER A 378 -15.58 -5.93 17.31
N PHE A 379 -14.74 -5.56 18.28
CA PHE A 379 -13.41 -6.12 18.48
C PHE A 379 -13.41 -7.65 18.59
N TYR A 380 -14.31 -8.21 19.40
CA TYR A 380 -14.41 -9.66 19.63
C TYR A 380 -14.96 -10.45 18.42
N ARG A 381 -15.85 -9.82 17.64
CA ARG A 381 -16.48 -10.46 16.47
C ARG A 381 -15.63 -10.40 15.22
N ASN A 382 -14.77 -9.40 15.09
CA ASN A 382 -13.90 -9.23 13.94
C ASN A 382 -12.91 -10.41 13.82
N ARG A 383 -12.87 -11.04 12.64
CA ARG A 383 -12.07 -12.27 12.42
C ARG A 383 -10.56 -12.01 12.54
N ILE A 384 -10.11 -10.81 12.19
CA ILE A 384 -8.69 -10.44 12.25
C ILE A 384 -8.23 -10.24 13.69
N PHE A 385 -9.00 -9.47 14.48
CA PHE A 385 -8.69 -9.32 15.91
C PHE A 385 -8.76 -10.64 16.64
N ARG A 386 -9.63 -11.56 16.22
CA ARG A 386 -9.66 -12.93 16.73
C ARG A 386 -8.36 -13.68 16.46
N ILE A 387 -7.86 -13.66 15.22
CA ILE A 387 -6.58 -14.28 14.86
C ILE A 387 -5.44 -13.68 15.70
N PHE A 388 -5.39 -12.35 15.83
CA PHE A 388 -4.39 -11.68 16.67
C PHE A 388 -4.48 -12.08 18.15
N MET A 389 -5.69 -12.13 18.70
CA MET A 389 -5.87 -12.49 20.11
C MET A 389 -5.56 -13.95 20.37
N VAL A 390 -5.95 -14.87 19.48
CA VAL A 390 -5.54 -16.28 19.54
C VAL A 390 -4.02 -16.40 19.48
N PHE A 391 -3.36 -15.62 18.61
CA PHE A 391 -1.91 -15.52 18.55
C PHE A 391 -1.31 -15.07 19.89
N PHE A 392 -1.71 -13.90 20.39
CA PHE A 392 -1.13 -13.29 21.60
C PHE A 392 -1.42 -14.11 22.86
N LEU A 393 -2.65 -14.59 23.04
CA LEU A 393 -3.02 -15.47 24.16
C LEU A 393 -2.27 -16.79 24.10
N GLY A 394 -2.02 -17.34 22.91
CA GLY A 394 -1.17 -18.51 22.73
C GLY A 394 0.26 -18.25 23.23
N GLN A 395 0.87 -17.12 22.87
CA GLN A 395 2.21 -16.74 23.35
C GLN A 395 2.23 -16.51 24.86
N PHE A 396 1.27 -15.74 25.37
CA PHE A 396 1.12 -15.43 26.79
C PHE A 396 0.96 -16.70 27.61
N SER A 397 0.15 -17.65 27.14
CA SER A 397 -0.04 -18.95 27.80
C SER A 397 1.25 -19.76 27.87
N SER A 398 2.09 -19.72 26.82
CA SER A 398 3.36 -20.44 26.82
C SER A 398 4.34 -19.82 27.82
N MET A 399 4.39 -18.49 27.90
CA MET A 399 5.18 -17.78 28.91
C MET A 399 4.69 -18.11 30.33
N LEU A 400 3.38 -18.04 30.58
CA LEU A 400 2.79 -18.34 31.88
C LEU A 400 3.04 -19.80 32.29
N GLY A 401 2.87 -20.75 31.35
CA GLY A 401 3.12 -22.17 31.61
C GLY A 401 4.57 -22.47 31.96
N TYR A 402 5.53 -21.69 31.45
CA TYR A 402 6.94 -21.79 31.85
C TYR A 402 7.13 -21.38 33.32
N TRP A 403 6.54 -20.27 33.74
CA TRP A 403 6.60 -19.81 35.14
C TRP A 403 5.91 -20.76 36.11
N VAL A 404 4.72 -21.26 35.74
CA VAL A 404 3.99 -22.26 36.55
C VAL A 404 4.80 -23.54 36.69
N PHE A 405 5.45 -23.99 35.62
CA PHE A 405 6.33 -25.16 35.66
C PHE A 405 7.54 -24.95 36.57
N ILE A 406 8.22 -23.81 36.48
CA ILE A 406 9.35 -23.51 37.38
C ILE A 406 8.90 -23.52 38.84
N TRP A 407 7.76 -22.89 39.14
CA TRP A 407 7.23 -22.87 40.49
C TRP A 407 6.85 -24.26 41.00
N TYR A 408 6.36 -25.14 40.13
CA TYR A 408 6.01 -26.52 40.48
C TYR A 408 7.23 -27.43 40.72
N VAL A 409 8.33 -27.21 39.99
CA VAL A 409 9.55 -28.03 40.05
C VAL A 409 10.55 -27.54 41.11
N LYS A 410 10.44 -26.26 41.52
CA LYS A 410 11.23 -25.66 42.59
C LYS A 410 10.69 -26.07 43.96
#